data_AF-A0A936S9N2-F1
#
_entry.id   AF-A0A936S9N2-F1
#
_cell.length_a   1.000
_cell.length_b   1.000
_cell.length_c   1.000
_cell.angle_alpha   90.00
_cell.angle_beta   90.00
_cell.angle_gamma   90.00
#
_symmetry.space_group_name_H-M   'P 1'
#
loop_
_entity.id
_entity.type
_entity.pdbx_description
1 polymer ?
#
loop_
_entity_poly.entity_id
_entity_poly.type
_entity_poly.pdbx_seq_one_letter_code
_entity_poly.pdbx_strand_id
1 'polypeptide(L)'
;MLSGGYSRARAVLFATQFGQPTDKAVPGDFTGDGKTDVAYWRPSTGQWFVLRSEDLTFYAFPFGTIGDIPVPGDYDGDGKTDAGVYRPSTLNWYINRSTAGVLIQQFGIAGDTPLPNAFVR
;
A
#
# COMPACT_ATOMS: atom_id res chain seq x y z
N MET A 1 51.12 6.38 -3.63
CA MET A 1 49.96 7.28 -3.81
C MET A 1 48.81 6.44 -4.35
N LEU A 2 47.72 6.35 -3.60
CA LEU A 2 46.51 5.61 -3.96
C LEU A 2 45.74 6.39 -5.02
N SER A 3 45.34 5.76 -6.12
CA SER A 3 44.22 6.23 -6.94
C SER A 3 43.20 5.09 -7.06
N GLY A 4 42.27 5.08 -6.12
CA GLY A 4 41.17 4.12 -6.08
C GLY A 4 40.23 4.32 -7.27
N GLY A 5 39.95 3.23 -7.97
CA GLY A 5 38.92 3.18 -8.99
C GLY A 5 37.54 3.26 -8.33
N TYR A 6 36.75 4.25 -8.71
CA TYR A 6 35.32 4.23 -8.46
C TYR A 6 34.65 3.33 -9.50
N SER A 7 34.44 2.07 -9.14
CA SER A 7 33.44 1.25 -9.84
C SER A 7 32.08 1.82 -9.51
N ARG A 8 31.53 2.64 -10.41
CA ARG A 8 30.10 2.94 -10.35
C ARG A 8 29.39 1.66 -10.75
N ALA A 9 28.79 0.99 -9.77
CA ALA A 9 27.82 -0.06 -10.02
C ALA A 9 26.87 0.44 -11.11
N ARG A 10 26.83 -0.26 -12.24
CA ARG A 10 25.85 0.04 -13.28
C ARG A 10 24.49 -0.22 -12.65
N ALA A 11 23.77 0.85 -12.31
CA ALA A 11 22.36 0.75 -11.97
C ALA A 11 21.68 0.17 -13.20
N VAL A 12 21.31 -1.10 -13.13
CA VAL A 12 20.44 -1.71 -14.13
C VAL A 12 19.07 -1.10 -13.86
N LEU A 13 18.59 -0.27 -14.79
CA LEU A 13 17.23 0.23 -14.75
C LEU A 13 16.30 -0.97 -14.96
N PHE A 14 15.54 -1.32 -13.94
CA PHE A 14 14.45 -2.27 -14.04
C PHE A 14 13.14 -1.50 -14.19
N ALA A 15 12.47 -1.69 -15.33
CA ALA A 15 11.14 -1.14 -15.60
C ALA A 15 10.24 -2.29 -16.04
N THR A 16 9.18 -2.53 -15.28
CA THR A 16 8.14 -3.52 -15.62
C THR A 16 6.77 -2.88 -15.46
N GLN A 17 5.82 -3.24 -16.32
CA GLN A 17 4.44 -2.82 -16.14
C GLN A 17 3.78 -3.70 -15.08
N PHE A 18 3.29 -3.07 -14.00
CA PHE A 18 2.53 -3.75 -12.96
C PHE A 18 1.23 -2.97 -12.72
N GLY A 19 0.10 -3.53 -13.18
CA GLY A 19 -1.23 -2.92 -13.09
C GLY A 19 -1.75 -2.29 -14.38
N GLN A 20 -2.86 -1.57 -14.25
CA GLN A 20 -3.62 -0.92 -15.33
C GLN A 20 -3.84 0.57 -15.02
N PRO A 21 -4.16 1.41 -16.02
CA PRO A 21 -4.22 2.88 -15.85
C PRO A 21 -5.21 3.38 -14.79
N THR A 22 -6.23 2.60 -14.44
CA THR A 22 -7.26 2.97 -13.46
C THR A 22 -6.93 2.51 -12.04
N ASP A 23 -5.88 1.71 -11.86
CA ASP A 23 -5.45 1.24 -10.55
C ASP A 23 -4.89 2.41 -9.71
N LYS A 24 -5.08 2.34 -8.39
CA LYS A 24 -4.63 3.36 -7.44
C LYS A 24 -3.36 2.89 -6.74
N ALA A 25 -2.27 3.65 -6.85
CA ALA A 25 -1.03 3.32 -6.15
C ALA A 25 -1.22 3.38 -4.63
N VAL A 26 -0.78 2.33 -3.94
CA VAL A 26 -0.88 2.16 -2.48
C VAL A 26 0.39 1.51 -1.92
N PRO A 27 1.59 2.01 -2.24
CA PRO A 27 2.84 1.41 -1.80
C PRO A 27 2.93 1.38 -0.26
N GLY A 28 3.55 0.34 0.28
CA GLY A 28 3.71 0.12 1.71
C GLY A 28 4.55 -1.13 1.99
N ASP A 29 5.03 -1.30 3.22
CA ASP A 29 5.74 -2.51 3.66
C ASP A 29 4.70 -3.56 4.09
N PHE A 30 4.13 -4.31 3.14
CA PHE A 30 3.03 -5.24 3.44
C PHE A 30 3.54 -6.60 3.95
N THR A 31 4.80 -6.92 3.71
CA THR A 31 5.42 -8.18 4.15
C THR A 31 6.10 -8.06 5.51
N GLY A 32 6.49 -6.84 5.92
CA GLY A 32 7.20 -6.54 7.16
C GLY A 32 8.70 -6.77 7.06
N ASP A 33 9.28 -6.65 5.86
CA ASP A 33 10.73 -6.83 5.65
C ASP A 33 11.53 -5.53 5.87
N GLY A 34 10.84 -4.43 6.18
CA GLY A 34 11.42 -3.12 6.40
C GLY A 34 11.56 -2.28 5.13
N LYS A 35 11.09 -2.75 3.98
CA LYS A 35 11.12 -2.04 2.69
C LYS A 35 9.71 -1.82 2.16
N THR A 36 9.56 -0.76 1.35
CA THR A 36 8.30 -0.49 0.67
C THR A 36 8.10 -1.42 -0.52
N ASP A 37 6.99 -2.17 -0.52
CA ASP A 37 6.51 -2.93 -1.65
C ASP A 37 5.80 -2.02 -2.68
N VAL A 38 5.85 -2.43 -3.95
CA VAL A 38 5.04 -1.80 -4.99
C VAL A 38 3.64 -2.40 -4.92
N ALA A 39 2.64 -1.57 -4.68
CA ALA A 39 1.27 -2.06 -4.58
C ALA A 39 0.26 -1.12 -5.24
N TYR A 40 -0.85 -1.71 -5.69
CA TYR A 40 -1.99 -0.97 -6.20
C TYR A 40 -3.33 -1.58 -5.73
N TRP A 41 -4.36 -0.74 -5.65
CA TRP A 41 -5.75 -1.14 -5.41
C TRP A 41 -6.58 -0.91 -6.67
N ARG A 42 -7.39 -1.90 -7.06
CA ARG A 42 -8.21 -1.86 -8.28
C ARG A 42 -9.64 -1.39 -7.97
N PRO A 43 -10.06 -0.19 -8.41
CA PRO A 43 -11.37 0.35 -8.05
C PRO A 43 -12.57 -0.42 -8.58
N SER A 44 -12.41 -1.14 -9.68
CA SER A 44 -13.50 -1.91 -10.28
C SER A 44 -13.82 -3.21 -9.54
N THR A 45 -12.90 -3.71 -8.71
CA THR A 45 -13.06 -5.01 -8.02
C THR A 45 -12.82 -4.97 -6.52
N GLY A 46 -12.21 -3.90 -5.99
CA GLY A 46 -11.80 -3.84 -4.58
C GLY A 46 -10.59 -4.73 -4.26
N GLN A 47 -9.84 -5.17 -5.26
CA GLN A 47 -8.66 -6.02 -5.07
C GLN A 47 -7.39 -5.22 -4.85
N TRP A 48 -6.59 -5.66 -3.89
CA TRP A 48 -5.22 -5.23 -3.65
C TRP A 48 -4.25 -6.15 -4.36
N PHE A 49 -3.18 -5.59 -4.92
CA PHE A 49 -2.08 -6.32 -5.54
C PHE A 49 -0.77 -5.79 -4.97
N VAL A 50 0.06 -6.70 -4.45
CA VAL A 50 1.34 -6.37 -3.81
C VAL A 50 2.45 -7.11 -4.53
N LEU A 51 3.35 -6.37 -5.16
CA LEU A 51 4.60 -6.86 -5.72
C LEU A 51 5.70 -6.71 -4.67
N ARG A 52 6.15 -7.87 -4.19
CA ARG A 52 7.06 -8.03 -3.07
C ARG A 52 8.44 -7.46 -3.38
N SER A 53 8.96 -6.64 -2.49
CA SER A 53 10.28 -6.00 -2.63
C SER A 53 11.45 -6.99 -2.48
N GLU A 54 11.22 -8.15 -1.86
CA GLU A 54 12.26 -9.13 -1.55
C GLU A 54 12.63 -10.00 -2.75
N ASP A 55 11.66 -10.30 -3.61
CA ASP A 55 11.84 -11.29 -4.69
C ASP A 55 11.07 -11.02 -5.99
N LEU A 56 10.34 -9.90 -6.09
CA LEU A 56 9.55 -9.50 -7.28
C LEU A 56 8.45 -10.48 -7.68
N THR A 57 8.04 -11.39 -6.80
CA THR A 57 6.76 -12.11 -6.97
C THR A 57 5.61 -11.26 -6.42
N PHE A 58 4.36 -11.62 -6.72
CA PHE A 58 3.21 -10.86 -6.23
C PHE A 58 2.13 -11.74 -5.64
N TYR A 59 1.31 -11.16 -4.78
CA TYR A 59 0.06 -11.73 -4.32
C TYR A 59 -1.06 -10.69 -4.41
N ALA A 60 -2.31 -11.16 -4.35
CA ALA A 60 -3.49 -10.32 -4.42
C ALA A 60 -4.57 -10.80 -3.45
N PHE A 61 -5.35 -9.88 -2.92
CA PHE A 61 -6.44 -10.18 -1.99
C PHE A 61 -7.58 -9.16 -2.10
N PRO A 62 -8.84 -9.56 -1.89
CA PRO A 62 -9.96 -8.63 -1.89
C PRO A 62 -10.07 -7.89 -0.55
N PHE A 63 -10.13 -6.56 -0.59
CA PHE A 63 -10.51 -5.77 0.58
C PHE A 63 -11.06 -4.39 0.15
N GLY A 64 -12.33 -4.16 0.48
CA GLY A 64 -13.10 -3.01 -0.01
C GLY A 64 -14.03 -3.36 -1.17
N THR A 65 -14.74 -2.37 -1.67
CA THR A 65 -15.70 -2.47 -2.77
C THR A 65 -15.65 -1.25 -3.68
N ILE A 66 -16.42 -1.27 -4.77
CA ILE A 66 -16.56 -0.16 -5.69
C ILE A 66 -17.04 1.09 -4.93
N GLY A 67 -16.34 2.22 -5.14
CA GLY A 67 -16.64 3.50 -4.49
C GLY A 67 -15.88 3.76 -3.20
N ASP A 68 -15.15 2.76 -2.69
CA ASP A 68 -14.21 2.96 -1.59
C ASP A 68 -12.94 3.69 -2.04
N ILE A 69 -12.25 4.33 -1.09
CA ILE A 69 -10.97 5.02 -1.29
C ILE A 69 -9.90 4.27 -0.47
N PRO A 70 -8.82 3.77 -1.07
CA PRO A 70 -7.81 3.03 -0.34
C PRO A 70 -6.97 3.95 0.56
N VAL A 71 -6.70 3.49 1.78
CA VAL A 71 -5.97 4.20 2.84
C VAL A 71 -5.00 3.23 3.52
N PRO A 72 -3.90 2.83 2.85
CA PRO A 72 -2.88 1.98 3.46
C PRO A 72 -2.19 2.70 4.63
N GLY A 73 -1.83 1.95 5.67
CA GLY A 73 -1.06 2.45 6.81
C GLY A 73 -0.84 1.37 7.87
N ASP A 74 0.10 1.58 8.79
CA ASP A 74 0.27 0.73 9.97
C ASP A 74 -0.70 1.21 11.07
N TYR A 75 -1.82 0.51 11.24
CA TYR A 75 -2.90 0.90 12.15
C TYR A 75 -2.91 0.09 13.45
N ASP A 76 -2.15 -1.00 13.53
CA ASP A 76 -1.98 -1.79 14.77
C ASP A 76 -0.57 -1.69 15.39
N GLY A 77 0.36 -1.00 14.73
CA GLY A 77 1.68 -0.67 15.25
C GLY A 77 2.66 -1.84 15.17
N ASP A 78 2.43 -2.80 14.28
CA ASP A 78 3.26 -4.00 14.13
C ASP A 78 4.44 -3.81 13.15
N GLY A 79 4.52 -2.64 12.50
CA GLY A 79 5.54 -2.31 11.51
C GLY A 79 5.19 -2.77 10.09
N LYS A 80 3.98 -3.30 9.86
CA LYS A 80 3.46 -3.64 8.52
C LYS A 80 2.41 -2.65 8.06
N THR A 81 2.28 -2.53 6.75
CA THR A 81 1.18 -1.78 6.15
C THR A 81 -0.08 -2.66 6.14
N ASP A 82 -1.13 -2.15 6.79
CA ASP A 82 -2.46 -2.71 6.74
C ASP A 82 -3.23 -2.21 5.53
N ALA A 83 -4.09 -3.06 4.98
CA ALA A 83 -5.05 -2.65 3.97
C ALA A 83 -6.22 -1.91 4.62
N GLY A 84 -6.36 -0.63 4.33
CA GLY A 84 -7.48 0.20 4.77
C GLY A 84 -8.31 0.73 3.61
N VAL A 85 -9.62 0.91 3.81
CA VAL A 85 -10.49 1.66 2.90
C VAL A 85 -11.40 2.62 3.66
N TYR A 86 -11.60 3.81 3.12
CA TYR A 86 -12.64 4.73 3.53
C TYR A 86 -13.82 4.62 2.58
N ARG A 87 -15.03 4.50 3.13
CA ARG A 87 -16.29 4.43 2.38
C ARG A 87 -17.06 5.74 2.55
N PRO A 88 -17.03 6.66 1.56
CA PRO A 88 -17.67 7.97 1.68
C PRO A 88 -19.19 7.90 1.91
N SER A 89 -19.86 6.88 1.37
CA SER A 89 -21.32 6.73 1.49
C SER A 89 -21.80 6.46 2.92
N THR A 90 -20.93 5.97 3.81
CA THR A 90 -21.26 5.67 5.21
C THR A 90 -20.32 6.33 6.21
N LEU A 91 -19.32 7.11 5.74
CA LEU A 91 -18.26 7.70 6.55
C LEU A 91 -17.47 6.67 7.40
N ASN A 92 -17.43 5.42 6.93
CA ASN A 92 -16.79 4.33 7.65
C ASN A 92 -15.39 4.06 7.10
N TRP A 93 -14.46 3.86 8.02
CA TRP A 93 -13.13 3.33 7.80
C TRP A 93 -13.16 1.84 8.09
N TYR A 94 -12.73 1.03 7.14
CA TYR A 94 -12.56 -0.40 7.29
C TYR A 94 -11.07 -0.69 7.18
N ILE A 95 -10.46 -1.26 8.22
CA ILE A 95 -9.02 -1.53 8.27
C ILE A 95 -8.81 -3.01 8.55
N ASN A 96 -8.14 -3.72 7.66
CA ASN A 96 -7.71 -5.09 7.86
C ASN A 96 -6.34 -5.11 8.54
N ARG A 97 -6.33 -5.02 9.86
CA ARG A 97 -5.09 -4.96 10.65
C ARG A 97 -4.40 -6.31 10.66
N SER A 98 -3.13 -6.31 10.30
CA SER A 98 -2.34 -7.50 9.99
C SER A 98 -2.18 -8.44 11.19
N THR A 99 -2.23 -7.92 12.42
CA THR A 99 -2.15 -8.69 13.67
C THR A 99 -3.37 -8.53 14.58
N ALA A 100 -4.20 -7.50 14.36
CA ALA A 100 -5.34 -7.18 15.22
C ALA A 100 -6.73 -7.40 14.59
N GLY A 101 -6.80 -7.98 13.39
CA GLY A 101 -8.07 -8.24 12.69
C GLY A 101 -8.79 -6.97 12.23
N VAL A 102 -10.04 -7.09 11.77
CA VAL A 102 -10.75 -5.98 11.12
C VAL A 102 -11.25 -4.94 12.14
N LEU A 103 -10.90 -3.68 11.91
CA LEU A 103 -11.49 -2.51 12.56
C LEU A 103 -12.51 -1.87 11.63
N ILE A 104 -13.66 -1.46 12.18
CA ILE A 104 -14.67 -0.64 11.50
C ILE A 104 -14.94 0.57 12.38
N GLN A 105 -14.66 1.77 11.87
CA GLN A 105 -14.81 3.01 12.63
C GLN A 105 -15.49 4.08 11.77
N GLN A 106 -16.57 4.66 12.27
CA GLN A 106 -17.15 5.85 11.65
C GLN A 106 -16.37 7.09 12.10
N PHE A 107 -15.80 7.85 11.18
CA PHE A 107 -15.04 9.07 11.49
C PHE A 107 -14.93 10.01 10.27
N GLY A 108 -14.99 11.31 10.53
CA GLY A 108 -15.05 12.37 9.51
C GLY A 108 -16.47 12.84 9.22
N ILE A 109 -16.59 13.81 8.31
CA ILE A 109 -17.86 14.36 7.83
C ILE A 109 -17.98 14.23 6.31
N ALA A 110 -19.19 14.47 5.78
CA ALA A 110 -19.42 14.46 4.34
C ALA A 110 -18.54 15.50 3.63
N GLY A 111 -17.79 15.05 2.64
CA GLY A 111 -16.83 15.88 1.88
C GLY A 111 -15.37 15.72 2.33
N ASP A 112 -15.12 15.12 3.49
CA ASP A 112 -13.76 14.77 3.89
C ASP A 112 -13.17 13.75 2.91
N THR A 113 -11.93 14.00 2.50
CA THR A 113 -11.15 13.11 1.65
C THR A 113 -10.01 12.55 2.49
N PRO A 114 -9.87 11.22 2.60
CA PRO A 114 -8.77 10.66 3.34
C PRO A 114 -7.47 10.97 2.61
N LEU A 115 -6.44 11.31 3.38
CA LEU A 115 -5.08 11.31 2.88
C LEU A 115 -4.44 9.97 3.25
N PRO A 116 -3.66 9.36 2.34
CA PRO A 116 -2.81 8.24 2.70
C PRO A 116 -1.91 8.64 3.86
N ASN A 117 -1.55 7.66 4.71
CA ASN A 117 -0.59 7.91 5.77
C ASN A 117 0.72 8.46 5.16
N ALA A 118 1.19 9.60 5.63
CA ALA A 118 2.53 10.08 5.32
C ALA A 118 3.47 9.32 6.25
N PHE A 119 4.42 8.55 5.72
CA PHE A 119 5.35 7.70 6.46
C PHE A 119 5.76 8.29 7.83
N VAL A 120 5.06 7.91 8.90
CA VAL A 120 5.54 8.13 10.26
C VAL A 120 6.18 6.81 10.65
N ARG A 121 7.51 6.83 10.73
CA ARG A 121 8.31 5.77 11.34
C ARG A 121 8.67 6.18 12.75
#